data_AF-A0A9E5GU30-F1
#
_entry.id   AF-A0A9E5GU30-F1
#
_cell.length_a   1.000
_cell.length_b   1.000
_cell.length_c   1.000
_cell.angle_alpha   90.00
_cell.angle_beta   90.00
_cell.angle_gamma   90.00
#
_symmetry.space_group_name_H-M   'P 1'
#
loop_
_entity.id
_entity.type
_entity.pdbx_description
1 polymer ?
#
loop_
_entity_poly.entity_id
_entity_poly.type
_entity_poly.pdbx_seq_one_letter_code
_entity_poly.pdbx_strand_id
1 'polypeptide(L)' 'MLDEPTIGLDDREIKRAIVAIQRLKEMGNTIIVVEHNEEFIKAADRITEIGPGSGDFGGKLLFNG' A
#
# COMPACT_ATOMS: atom_id res chain seq x y z
N MET A 1 -9.13 -5.62 -2.45
CA MET A 1 -7.68 -5.85 -2.52
C MET A 1 -7.18 -5.21 -3.79
N LEU A 2 -6.09 -4.45 -3.73
CA LEU A 2 -5.45 -3.78 -4.87
C LEU A 2 -3.98 -4.19 -4.91
N ASP A 3 -3.45 -4.38 -6.11
CA ASP A 3 -2.08 -4.82 -6.35
C ASP A 3 -1.35 -3.73 -7.15
N GLU A 4 -0.37 -3.09 -6.53
CA GLU A 4 0.45 -1.99 -7.05
C GLU A 4 -0.35 -0.93 -7.84
N PRO A 5 -1.37 -0.28 -7.24
CA PRO A 5 -2.25 0.68 -7.92
C PRO A 5 -1.54 1.94 -8.41
N THR A 6 -0.30 2.22 -7.99
CA THR A 6 0.47 3.40 -8.42
C THR A 6 1.39 3.15 -9.62
N ILE A 7 1.47 1.92 -10.16
CA ILE A 7 2.30 1.66 -11.35
C ILE A 7 1.92 2.62 -12.48
N GLY A 8 2.91 3.36 -12.96
CA GLY A 8 2.78 4.28 -14.10
C GLY A 8 2.08 5.60 -13.79
N LEU A 9 1.72 5.86 -12.53
CA LEU A 9 1.13 7.13 -12.11
C LEU A 9 2.21 8.17 -11.79
N ASP A 10 1.94 9.43 -12.13
CA ASP A 10 2.72 10.56 -11.64
C ASP A 10 2.36 10.96 -10.19
N ASP A 11 3.15 11.84 -9.57
CA ASP A 11 2.95 12.29 -8.19
C ASP A 11 1.54 12.87 -7.93
N ARG A 12 0.93 13.53 -8.93
CA ARG A 12 -0.40 14.11 -8.79
C ARG A 12 -1.47 13.03 -8.86
N GLU A 13 -1.28 12.03 -9.70
CA GLU A 13 -2.15 10.88 -9.84
C GLU A 13 -2.09 9.98 -8.60
N ILE A 14 -0.91 9.77 -8.01
CA ILE A 14 -0.74 9.06 -6.73
C ILE A 14 -1.58 9.73 -5.64
N LYS A 15 -1.48 11.05 -5.48
CA LYS A 15 -2.29 11.80 -4.51
C LYS A 15 -3.79 11.62 -4.72
N ARG A 16 -4.24 11.56 -5.98
CA ARG A 16 -5.66 11.31 -6.29
C ARG A 16 -6.07 9.88 -5.94
N ALA A 17 -5.21 8.90 -6.20
CA ALA A 17 -5.45 7.51 -5.84
C ALA A 17 -5.59 7.33 -4.32
N ILE A 18 -4.70 7.96 -3.54
CA ILE A 18 -4.75 7.98 -2.07
C ILE A 18 -6.11 8.53 -1.60
N VAL A 19 -6.54 9.68 -2.12
CA VAL A 19 -7.83 10.29 -1.75
C VAL A 19 -9.01 9.37 -2.11
N ALA A 20 -8.98 8.71 -3.26
CA ALA A 20 -10.04 7.79 -3.66
C ALA A 20 -10.15 6.59 -2.69
N ILE A 21 -9.01 6.04 -2.26
CA ILE A 21 -8.94 4.92 -1.32
C ILE A 21 -9.39 5.34 0.08
N GLN A 22 -9.01 6.54 0.53
CA GLN A 22 -9.50 7.10 1.79
C GLN A 22 -11.02 7.24 1.81
N ARG A 23 -11.64 7.70 0.71
CA ARG A 23 -13.10 7.76 0.59
C ARG A 23 -13.74 6.38 0.67
N LEU A 24 -13.15 5.38 0.00
CA LEU A 24 -13.65 4.00 0.09
C LEU A 24 -13.55 3.46 1.53
N LYS A 25 -12.47 3.79 2.26
CA LYS A 25 -12.32 3.46 3.69
C LYS A 25 -13.42 4.12 4.53
N GLU A 26 -13.69 5.42 4.32
CA GLU A 26 -14.72 6.18 5.02
C GLU A 26 -16.13 5.63 4.83
N MET A 27 -16.37 4.94 3.71
CA MET A 27 -17.62 4.21 3.46
C MET A 27 -17.75 2.90 4.26
N GLY A 28 -16.77 2.57 5.11
CA GLY A 28 -16.76 1.38 5.95
C GLY A 28 -16.05 0.17 5.32
N ASN A 29 -15.33 0.34 4.21
CA ASN A 29 -14.61 -0.76 3.58
C ASN A 29 -13.25 -0.99 4.24
N THR A 30 -12.87 -2.26 4.39
CA THR A 30 -11.48 -2.64 4.64
C THR A 30 -10.75 -2.78 3.30
N ILE A 31 -9.63 -2.09 3.16
CA ILE A 31 -8.84 -2.06 1.92
C ILE A 31 -7.45 -2.59 2.22
N ILE A 32 -7.02 -3.58 1.44
CA ILE A 32 -5.69 -4.15 1.49
C ILE A 32 -5.01 -3.81 0.17
N VAL A 33 -3.80 -3.24 0.25
CA VAL A 33 -3.01 -2.79 -0.89
C VAL A 33 -1.59 -3.34 -0.79
N VAL A 34 -1.07 -3.86 -1.90
CA VAL A 34 0.36 -4.10 -2.09
C VAL A 34 0.94 -2.88 -2.80
N GLU A 35 1.98 -2.27 -2.22
CA GLU A 35 2.58 -1.05 -2.76
C GLU A 35 4.08 -0.96 -2.44
N HIS A 36 4.77 -0.19 -3.27
CA HIS A 36 6.18 0.19 -3.12
C HIS A 36 6.37 1.71 -3.08
N ASN A 37 5.35 2.50 -3.43
CA ASN A 37 5.43 3.96 -3.41
C ASN A 37 5.41 4.52 -1.99
N GLU A 38 6.43 5.30 -1.63
CA GLU A 38 6.56 5.86 -0.28
C GLU A 38 5.40 6.78 0.15
N GLU A 39 4.89 7.63 -0.74
CA GLU A 39 3.81 8.57 -0.40
C GLU A 39 2.52 7.81 -0.09
N PHE A 40 2.25 6.75 -0.85
CA PHE A 40 1.13 5.86 -0.61
C PHE A 40 1.27 5.09 0.70
N ILE A 41 2.45 4.50 0.95
CA ILE A 41 2.73 3.76 2.19
C ILE A 41 2.58 4.68 3.41
N LYS A 42 3.07 5.92 3.34
CA LYS A 42 2.94 6.93 4.41
C LYS A 42 1.49 7.32 4.71
N ALA A 43 0.57 7.12 3.78
CA ALA A 43 -0.85 7.42 3.95
C ALA A 43 -1.66 6.25 4.55
N ALA A 44 -1.06 5.07 4.71
CA ALA A 44 -1.73 3.89 5.24
C ALA A 44 -1.97 4.01 6.76
N ASP A 45 -3.09 3.46 7.23
CA ASP A 45 -3.40 3.41 8.67
C ASP A 45 -2.57 2.34 9.42
N ARG A 46 -2.11 1.31 8.69
CA ARG A 46 -1.32 0.19 9.20
C ARG A 46 -0.47 -0.37 8.07
N ILE A 47 0.75 -0.77 8.39
CA ILE A 47 1.74 -1.31 7.46
C ILE A 47 2.04 -2.75 7.84
N THR A 48 2.17 -3.60 6.81
CA THR A 48 2.68 -4.96 6.94
C THR A 48 3.88 -5.10 6.02
N GLU A 49 5.06 -5.29 6.60
CA GLU A 49 6.31 -5.41 5.84
C GLU A 49 6.74 -6.88 5.76
N ILE A 50 7.01 -7.34 4.55
CA ILE A 50 7.46 -8.71 4.25
C ILE A 50 8.83 -8.65 3.60
N GLY A 51 9.77 -9.47 4.07
CA GLY A 51 11.14 -9.52 3.55
C GLY A 51 11.99 -10.60 4.24
N PRO A 52 13.31 -10.42 4.39
CA PRO A 52 14.14 -9.30 3.91
C PRO A 52 14.55 -9.40 2.43
N GLY A 53 14.43 -10.58 1.82
CA GLY A 53 14.68 -10.79 0.40
C GLY A 53 13.46 -11.33 -0.34
N SER A 54 13.69 -11.93 -1.50
CA SER A 54 12.68 -12.63 -2.30
C SER A 54 12.90 -14.14 -2.29
N GLY A 55 11.89 -14.91 -2.69
CA GLY A 55 11.94 -16.37 -2.74
C GLY A 55 12.34 -16.98 -1.39
N ASP A 56 13.29 -17.92 -1.42
CA ASP A 56 13.82 -18.61 -0.22
C ASP A 56 14.47 -17.66 0.80
N PHE A 57 14.86 -16.45 0.38
CA PHE A 57 15.46 -15.43 1.23
C PHE A 57 14.43 -14.42 1.80
N GLY A 58 13.16 -14.60 1.47
CA GLY A 58 12.06 -13.70 1.82
C GLY A 58 10.94 -14.35 2.62
N GLY A 59 9.75 -13.76 2.52
CA GLY A 59 8.51 -14.33 3.06
C GLY A 59 8.33 -14.24 4.57
N LYS A 60 9.18 -13.48 5.27
CA LYS A 60 9.06 -13.26 6.71
C LYS A 60 8.32 -11.96 7.00
N LEU A 61 7.42 -12.00 7.98
CA LEU A 61 6.84 -10.79 8.55
C LEU A 61 7.92 -10.03 9.33
N LEU A 62 8.36 -8.90 8.79
CA LEU A 62 9.38 -8.05 9.42
C LEU A 62 8.74 -7.04 10.37
N PHE A 63 7.62 -6.46 9.93
CA PHE A 63 6.89 -5.46 10.70
C PHE A 63 5.39 -5.60 10.48
N ASN A 64 4.64 -5.28 11.53
CA ASN A 64 3.20 -5.19 11.46
C ASN A 64 2.71 -4.18 12.50
N GLY A 65 2.21 -3.02 12.06
CA GLY A 65 1.81 -1.94 12.95
C GLY A 65 1.35 -0.71 12.23
#